data_AF-A0A7L2P5G5-F1
#
_entry.id   AF-A0A7L2P5G5-F1
#
_cell.length_a   1.000
_cell.length_b   1.000
_cell.length_c   1.000
_cell.angle_alpha   90.00
_cell.angle_beta   90.00
_cell.angle_gamma   90.00
#
_symmetry.space_group_name_H-M   'P 1'
#
loop_
_entity.id
_entity.type
_entity.pdbx_description
1 polymer ?
#
loop_
_entity_poly.entity_id
_entity_poly.type
_entity_poly.pdbx_seq_one_letter_code
_entity_poly.pdbx_strand_id
1 'polypeptide(L)'
;LYSIILFCVFLWIPFVYFYYEEKEDDDGNTCSQVKTALKYTLGFITICAVLLLIGAFVPLDIPNKKNSTEWEKVKLLFEEFGSSHGLTALSFSISSLTVIGMLAAITYTAYGMSALPLNLIKGTTSASYERLENTEDIEEVEQHLLRIKSKCRDGRPLSSRDRRTLQQLEERLRTLRRRERHLESIEKSWWTKFCEAIRPLKIVWGVFFIIVALLFTVSLFLSNLDKALHSAGFDSGFIILGTNLTNPLNMLLPVLQRVFPLDYILITTIVMYFIFTSMAGIRNMGIWFFWTRLYKIRRGKTRPQALLFLCMILLLIVLHTSYMIYSLAPQYVMYGSQKYLVQ
;
A
#
# COMPACT_ATOMS: atom_id res chain seq x y z
N LEU A 1 19.35 6.72 3.26
CA LEU A 1 17.98 6.24 2.93
C LEU A 1 17.99 5.26 1.76
N TYR A 2 18.38 5.68 0.55
CA TYR A 2 18.34 4.84 -0.65
C TYR A 2 19.13 3.53 -0.52
N SER A 3 20.33 3.55 0.07
CA SER A 3 21.11 2.33 0.34
C SER A 3 20.41 1.36 1.29
N ILE A 4 19.65 1.87 2.26
CA ILE A 4 18.85 1.04 3.17
C ILE A 4 17.69 0.41 2.42
N ILE A 5 17.02 1.16 1.54
CA ILE A 5 15.93 0.62 0.70
C ILE A 5 16.47 -0.48 -0.21
N LEU A 6 17.61 -0.27 -0.86
CA LEU A 6 18.28 -1.29 -1.68
C LEU A 6 18.63 -2.54 -0.86
N PHE A 7 19.22 -2.36 0.32
CA PHE A 7 19.51 -3.46 1.23
C PHE A 7 18.24 -4.23 1.64
N CYS A 8 17.17 -3.50 1.99
CA CYS A 8 15.91 -4.11 2.39
C CYS A 8 15.28 -4.90 1.24
N VAL A 9 15.24 -4.33 0.03
CA VAL A 9 14.58 -4.93 -1.14
C VAL A 9 15.37 -6.10 -1.71
N PHE A 10 16.70 -5.99 -1.83
CA PHE A 10 17.52 -7.01 -2.48
C PHE A 10 18.03 -8.09 -1.52
N LEU A 11 18.17 -7.79 -0.23
CA LEU A 11 18.79 -8.72 0.73
C LEU A 11 17.84 -9.11 1.86
N TRP A 12 17.34 -8.14 2.63
CA TRP A 12 16.58 -8.45 3.85
C TRP A 12 15.24 -9.13 3.57
N ILE A 13 14.41 -8.56 2.69
CA ILE A 13 13.07 -9.10 2.40
C ILE A 13 13.14 -10.48 1.74
N PRO A 14 13.98 -10.71 0.71
CA PRO A 14 14.17 -12.05 0.14
C PRO A 14 14.70 -13.05 1.16
N PHE A 15 15.66 -12.66 2.01
CA PHE A 15 16.16 -13.52 3.08
C PHE A 15 15.06 -13.97 4.04
N VAL A 16 14.29 -13.01 4.55
CA VAL A 16 13.20 -13.31 5.48
C VAL A 16 12.09 -14.11 4.77
N TYR A 17 11.83 -13.87 3.48
CA TYR A 17 10.89 -14.66 2.69
C TYR A 17 11.31 -16.13 2.61
N PHE A 18 12.53 -16.41 2.18
CA PHE A 18 13.04 -17.79 2.06
C PHE A 18 13.16 -18.48 3.42
N TYR A 19 13.50 -17.73 4.47
CA TYR A 19 13.54 -18.26 5.83
C TYR A 19 12.17 -18.72 6.34
N TYR A 20 11.09 -17.98 6.04
CA TYR A 20 9.73 -18.37 6.44
C TYR A 20 9.15 -19.48 5.57
N GLU A 21 9.49 -19.54 4.28
CA GLU A 21 9.09 -20.66 3.41
C GLU A 21 9.69 -21.98 3.93
N GLU A 22 10.99 -22.02 4.20
CA GLU A 22 11.67 -23.23 4.70
C GLU A 22 11.15 -23.68 6.08
N LYS A 23 10.72 -22.73 6.91
CA LYS A 23 10.14 -23.02 8.23
C LYS A 23 8.78 -23.73 8.14
N GLU A 24 8.02 -23.54 7.06
CA GLU A 24 6.75 -24.25 6.88
C GLU A 24 6.96 -25.72 6.46
N ASP A 25 8.14 -26.05 5.90
CA ASP A 25 8.43 -27.38 5.35
C ASP A 25 9.34 -28.27 6.24
N ASP A 26 10.19 -27.71 7.10
CA ASP A 26 11.18 -28.49 7.88
C ASP A 26 11.16 -28.18 9.40
N ASP A 27 10.81 -29.17 10.22
CA ASP A 27 10.77 -29.07 11.70
C ASP A 27 12.16 -29.27 12.37
N GLY A 28 13.23 -29.50 11.60
CA GLY A 28 14.54 -29.90 12.13
C GLY A 28 15.71 -28.96 11.79
N ASN A 29 16.22 -28.23 12.79
CA ASN A 29 17.50 -27.49 12.81
C ASN A 29 17.54 -26.09 12.15
N THR A 30 17.43 -25.05 12.99
CA THR A 30 17.47 -23.62 12.61
C THR A 30 18.74 -23.20 11.85
N CYS A 31 19.88 -23.84 12.13
CA CYS A 31 21.14 -23.55 11.45
C CYS A 31 21.14 -23.99 9.98
N SER A 32 20.49 -25.12 9.67
CA SER A 32 20.32 -25.60 8.29
C SER A 32 19.39 -24.67 7.50
N GLN A 33 18.27 -24.28 8.12
CA GLN A 33 17.30 -23.35 7.53
C GLN A 33 17.92 -22.00 7.14
N VAL A 34 18.74 -21.41 8.02
CA VAL A 34 19.43 -20.14 7.72
C VAL A 34 20.41 -20.30 6.56
N LYS A 35 21.14 -21.42 6.50
CA LYS A 35 22.10 -21.68 5.41
C LYS A 35 21.40 -21.85 4.07
N THR A 36 20.28 -22.57 4.05
CA THR A 36 19.45 -22.76 2.85
C THR A 36 18.83 -21.45 2.39
N ALA A 37 18.23 -20.67 3.30
CA ALA A 37 17.68 -19.36 3.01
C ALA A 37 18.74 -18.38 2.47
N LEU A 38 19.95 -18.38 3.04
CA LEU A 38 21.06 -17.55 2.56
C LEU A 38 21.51 -17.97 1.16
N LYS A 39 21.57 -19.28 0.85
CA LYS A 39 21.89 -19.78 -0.50
C LYS A 39 20.89 -19.27 -1.54
N TYR A 40 19.59 -19.36 -1.26
CA TYR A 40 18.55 -18.86 -2.17
C TYR A 40 18.56 -17.33 -2.30
N THR A 41 18.81 -16.63 -1.19
CA THR A 41 18.97 -15.16 -1.20
C THR A 41 20.15 -14.74 -2.06
N LEU A 42 21.29 -15.44 -1.95
CA LEU A 42 22.47 -15.16 -2.77
C LEU A 42 22.19 -15.40 -4.26
N GLY A 43 21.45 -16.46 -4.58
CA GLY A 43 20.95 -16.73 -5.93
C GLY A 43 20.07 -15.60 -6.46
N PHE A 44 19.10 -15.14 -5.66
CA PHE A 44 18.24 -13.99 -6.00
C PHE A 44 19.05 -12.71 -6.23
N ILE A 45 19.98 -12.38 -5.32
CA ILE A 45 20.87 -11.22 -5.46
C ILE A 45 21.67 -11.31 -6.76
N THR A 46 22.19 -12.48 -7.10
CA THR A 46 22.98 -12.68 -8.33
C THR A 46 22.13 -12.43 -9.57
N ILE A 47 20.90 -12.94 -9.60
CA ILE A 47 19.96 -12.71 -10.72
C ILE A 47 19.61 -11.22 -10.83
N CYS A 48 19.28 -10.57 -9.71
CA CYS A 48 18.98 -9.14 -9.69
C CYS A 48 20.18 -8.28 -10.13
N ALA A 49 21.38 -8.62 -9.69
CA ALA A 49 22.61 -7.92 -10.08
C ALA A 49 22.84 -8.04 -11.60
N VAL A 50 22.69 -9.22 -12.18
CA VAL A 50 22.81 -9.42 -13.63
C VAL A 50 21.76 -8.62 -14.39
N LEU A 51 20.49 -8.66 -13.97
CA LEU A 51 19.42 -7.88 -14.60
C LEU A 51 19.67 -6.37 -14.54
N LEU A 52 20.11 -5.86 -13.39
CA LEU A 52 20.42 -4.44 -13.21
C LEU A 52 21.65 -4.02 -14.01
N LEU A 53 22.68 -4.86 -14.09
CA LEU A 53 23.86 -4.61 -14.91
C LEU A 53 23.48 -4.55 -16.39
N ILE A 54 22.70 -5.51 -16.89
CA ILE A 54 22.18 -5.47 -18.28
C ILE A 54 21.44 -4.14 -18.50
N GLY A 55 20.54 -3.75 -17.60
CA GLY A 55 19.80 -2.50 -17.71
C GLY A 55 20.69 -1.24 -17.65
N ALA A 56 21.81 -1.28 -16.91
CA ALA A 56 22.78 -0.20 -16.86
C ALA A 56 23.67 -0.13 -18.12
N PHE A 57 23.95 -1.28 -18.76
CA PHE A 57 24.82 -1.36 -19.94
C PHE A 57 24.08 -1.20 -21.28
N VAL A 58 22.78 -1.49 -21.36
CA VAL A 58 21.97 -1.31 -22.58
C VAL A 58 21.95 0.13 -23.13
N PRO A 59 21.90 1.20 -22.29
CA PRO A 59 21.90 2.58 -22.80
C PRO A 59 23.31 3.18 -22.99
N LEU A 60 24.39 2.43 -22.79
CA LEU A 60 25.74 2.96 -23.00
C LEU A 60 26.13 2.81 -24.48
N ASP A 61 26.18 3.92 -25.20
CA ASP A 61 26.82 4.01 -26.51
C ASP A 61 28.32 3.73 -26.35
N ILE A 62 28.72 2.48 -26.56
CA ILE A 62 30.13 2.09 -26.55
C ILE A 62 30.78 2.75 -27.78
N PRO A 63 31.76 3.65 -27.64
CA PRO A 63 32.47 4.20 -28.77
C PRO A 63 33.13 3.05 -29.54
N ASN A 64 32.70 2.88 -30.79
CA ASN A 64 33.11 1.78 -31.67
C ASN A 64 34.60 1.89 -32.03
N LYS A 65 35.49 1.41 -31.15
CA LYS A 65 36.90 1.21 -31.50
C LYS A 65 36.97 -0.09 -32.31
N LYS A 66 37.17 0.03 -33.62
CA LYS A 66 36.99 -1.03 -34.63
C LYS A 66 37.82 -2.31 -34.45
N ASN A 67 38.78 -2.38 -33.53
CA ASN A 67 39.72 -3.50 -33.37
C ASN A 67 39.94 -3.90 -31.90
N SER A 68 38.91 -4.04 -31.07
CA SER A 68 39.04 -4.64 -29.74
C SER A 68 38.35 -5.99 -29.66
N THR A 69 39.01 -6.94 -28.99
CA THR A 69 38.40 -8.23 -28.67
C THR A 69 37.25 -8.03 -27.67
N GLU A 70 36.20 -8.84 -27.78
CA GLU A 70 35.05 -8.78 -26.85
C GLU A 70 35.48 -8.90 -25.38
N TRP A 71 36.58 -9.62 -25.11
CA TRP A 71 37.19 -9.71 -23.78
C TRP A 71 37.82 -8.39 -23.33
N GLU A 72 38.56 -7.68 -24.19
CA GLU A 72 39.09 -6.36 -23.85
C GLU A 72 37.98 -5.36 -23.53
N LYS A 73 36.86 -5.40 -24.27
CA LYS A 73 35.69 -4.56 -23.95
C LYS A 73 35.15 -4.87 -22.55
N VAL A 74 34.99 -6.15 -22.21
CA VAL A 74 34.53 -6.58 -20.87
C VAL A 74 35.53 -6.16 -19.78
N LYS A 75 36.83 -6.26 -20.04
CA LYS A 75 37.87 -5.87 -19.07
C LYS A 75 37.90 -4.35 -18.84
N LEU A 76 37.80 -3.57 -19.93
CA LEU A 76 37.72 -2.11 -19.89
C LEU A 76 36.45 -1.66 -19.15
N LEU A 77 35.31 -2.32 -19.40
CA LEU A 77 34.06 -2.08 -18.65
C LEU A 77 34.19 -2.40 -17.15
N PHE A 78 34.92 -3.46 -16.77
CA PHE A 78 35.15 -3.82 -15.37
C PHE A 78 36.10 -2.84 -14.65
N GLU A 79 37.10 -2.33 -15.38
CA GLU A 79 38.07 -1.35 -14.87
C GLU A 79 37.43 0.04 -14.72
N GLU A 80 36.55 0.43 -15.65
CA GLU A 80 35.73 1.65 -15.59
C GLU A 80 34.68 1.61 -14.46
N PHE A 81 34.13 0.42 -14.17
CA PHE A 81 33.20 0.18 -13.06
C PHE A 81 33.84 0.41 -11.69
N GLY A 82 35.15 0.12 -11.56
CA GLY A 82 35.92 0.25 -10.32
C GLY A 82 36.31 1.69 -9.95
N SER A 83 36.36 2.63 -10.92
CA SER A 83 36.93 3.96 -10.69
C SER A 83 35.92 5.06 -10.35
N SER A 84 34.66 4.99 -10.81
CA SER A 84 33.66 6.06 -10.55
C SER A 84 32.18 5.73 -10.88
N HIS A 85 31.89 4.62 -11.58
CA HIS A 85 30.55 4.35 -12.16
C HIS A 85 29.61 3.48 -11.31
N GLY A 86 30.01 3.03 -10.12
CA GLY A 86 29.09 2.37 -9.18
C GLY A 86 27.87 3.24 -8.85
N LEU A 87 28.02 4.57 -8.89
CA LEU A 87 26.93 5.54 -8.70
C LEU A 87 25.90 5.51 -9.83
N THR A 88 26.32 5.21 -11.07
CA THR A 88 25.43 5.07 -12.23
C THR A 88 24.61 3.78 -12.17
N ALA A 89 25.21 2.67 -11.75
CA ALA A 89 24.48 1.43 -11.52
C ALA A 89 23.47 1.58 -10.37
N LEU A 90 23.86 2.28 -9.30
CA LEU A 90 22.98 2.59 -8.18
C LEU A 90 21.83 3.53 -8.60
N SER A 91 22.10 4.58 -9.37
CA SER A 91 21.05 5.49 -9.84
C SER A 91 20.08 4.78 -10.78
N PHE A 92 20.56 3.91 -11.67
CA PHE A 92 19.72 3.06 -12.51
C PHE A 92 18.82 2.14 -11.66
N SER A 93 19.38 1.47 -10.65
CA SER A 93 18.61 0.61 -9.75
C SER A 93 17.55 1.39 -8.97
N ILE A 94 17.89 2.58 -8.48
CA ILE A 94 16.94 3.42 -7.75
C ILE A 94 15.82 3.89 -8.68
N SER A 95 16.16 4.30 -9.91
CA SER A 95 15.18 4.71 -10.92
C SER A 95 14.24 3.56 -11.30
N SER A 96 14.74 2.34 -11.53
CA SER A 96 13.90 1.19 -11.87
C SER A 96 12.96 0.81 -10.71
N LEU A 97 13.46 0.81 -9.47
CA LEU A 97 12.63 0.60 -8.27
C LEU A 97 11.59 1.71 -8.08
N THR A 98 11.93 2.95 -8.42
CA THR A 98 11.02 4.10 -8.35
C THR A 98 9.88 3.96 -9.35
N VAL A 99 10.14 3.44 -10.55
CA VAL A 99 9.10 3.14 -11.56
C VAL A 99 8.15 2.05 -11.04
N ILE A 100 8.68 0.98 -10.43
CA ILE A 100 7.84 -0.05 -9.80
C ILE A 100 7.01 0.56 -8.65
N GLY A 101 7.64 1.42 -7.85
CA GLY A 101 6.96 2.16 -6.78
C GLY A 101 5.87 3.11 -7.29
N MET A 102 6.06 3.73 -8.44
CA MET A 102 5.05 4.56 -9.11
C MET A 102 3.83 3.73 -9.51
N LEU A 103 4.05 2.57 -10.15
CA LEU A 103 2.95 1.66 -10.51
C LEU A 103 2.19 1.21 -9.27
N ALA A 104 2.91 0.83 -8.20
CA ALA A 104 2.31 0.47 -6.93
C ALA A 104 1.53 1.64 -6.28
N ALA A 105 2.03 2.87 -6.39
CA ALA A 105 1.34 4.05 -5.88
C ALA A 105 0.05 4.33 -6.67
N ILE A 106 0.10 4.23 -8.00
CA ILE A 106 -1.09 4.39 -8.85
C ILE A 106 -2.15 3.36 -8.49
N THR A 107 -1.78 2.09 -8.27
CA THR A 107 -2.76 1.04 -7.94
C THR A 107 -3.29 1.16 -6.52
N TYR A 108 -2.40 1.29 -5.52
CA TYR A 108 -2.77 1.16 -4.11
C TYR A 108 -2.97 2.50 -3.42
N THR A 109 -2.12 3.49 -3.68
CA THR A 109 -2.24 4.81 -3.07
C THR A 109 -3.43 5.55 -3.65
N ALA A 110 -3.61 5.58 -4.97
CA ALA A 110 -4.75 6.28 -5.58
C ALA A 110 -6.09 5.68 -5.12
N TYR A 111 -6.21 4.36 -5.17
CA TYR A 111 -7.38 3.66 -4.64
C TYR A 111 -7.55 3.92 -3.13
N GLY A 112 -6.46 3.92 -2.37
CA GLY A 112 -6.44 4.20 -0.94
C GLY A 112 -6.89 5.61 -0.58
N MET A 113 -6.49 6.62 -1.35
CA MET A 113 -6.88 8.02 -1.17
C MET A 113 -8.39 8.22 -1.29
N SER A 114 -9.07 7.42 -2.13
CA SER A 114 -10.54 7.41 -2.23
C SER A 114 -11.19 6.48 -1.21
N ALA A 115 -10.68 5.26 -1.06
CA ALA A 115 -11.31 4.24 -0.23
C ALA A 115 -11.20 4.53 1.27
N LEU A 116 -10.08 5.10 1.76
CA LEU A 116 -9.89 5.42 3.18
C LEU A 116 -10.97 6.39 3.68
N PRO A 117 -11.15 7.60 3.12
CA PRO A 117 -12.16 8.53 3.61
C PRO A 117 -13.58 7.99 3.43
N LEU A 118 -13.88 7.31 2.32
CA LEU A 118 -15.20 6.72 2.10
C LEU A 118 -15.54 5.66 3.16
N ASN A 119 -14.57 4.83 3.56
CA ASN A 119 -14.78 3.87 4.64
C ASN A 119 -14.90 4.54 6.02
N LEU A 120 -14.22 5.68 6.25
CA LEU A 120 -14.38 6.46 7.48
C LEU A 120 -15.78 7.09 7.58
N ILE A 121 -16.31 7.62 6.46
CA ILE A 121 -17.63 8.25 6.39
C ILE A 121 -18.74 7.20 6.46
N LYS A 122 -18.65 6.13 5.66
CA LYS A 122 -19.62 5.04 5.66
C LYS A 122 -19.71 4.35 7.02
N GLY A 123 -18.57 4.27 7.72
CA GLY A 123 -18.46 3.58 9.00
C GLY A 123 -18.63 2.07 8.86
N THR A 124 -18.44 1.35 9.96
CA THR A 124 -18.95 -0.01 10.09
C THR A 124 -20.45 0.07 10.41
N THR A 125 -21.25 -0.84 9.87
CA THR A 125 -22.63 -1.09 10.34
C THR A 125 -22.61 -1.09 11.87
N SER A 126 -23.46 -0.26 12.49
CA SER A 126 -23.45 -0.17 13.95
C SER A 126 -23.87 -1.52 14.51
N ALA A 127 -23.17 -1.98 15.56
CA ALA A 127 -23.51 -3.24 16.22
C ALA A 127 -24.98 -3.26 16.68
N SER A 128 -25.54 -2.10 17.03
CA SER A 128 -26.96 -1.93 17.36
C SER A 128 -27.90 -2.12 16.17
N TYR A 129 -27.50 -1.71 14.95
CA TYR A 129 -28.29 -1.97 13.73
C TYR A 129 -28.20 -3.44 13.32
N GLU A 130 -27.00 -4.04 13.37
CA GLU A 130 -26.83 -5.48 13.15
C GLU A 130 -27.61 -6.32 14.16
N ARG A 131 -27.71 -5.84 15.41
CA ARG A 131 -28.56 -6.48 16.43
C ARG A 131 -30.03 -6.34 16.09
N LEU A 132 -30.49 -5.16 15.69
CA LEU A 132 -31.89 -4.93 15.32
C LEU A 132 -32.30 -5.85 14.15
N GLU A 133 -31.48 -5.95 13.11
CA GLU A 133 -31.67 -6.85 11.98
C GLU A 133 -31.68 -8.33 12.43
N ASN A 134 -30.75 -8.72 13.30
CA ASN A 134 -30.71 -10.09 13.82
C ASN A 134 -31.91 -10.41 14.74
N THR A 135 -32.49 -9.43 15.44
CA THR A 135 -33.73 -9.59 16.21
C THR A 135 -34.94 -9.77 15.29
N GLU A 136 -35.04 -8.96 14.23
CA GLU A 136 -36.09 -9.08 13.20
C GLU A 136 -36.05 -10.47 12.52
N ASP A 137 -34.86 -10.94 12.15
CA ASP A 137 -34.62 -12.30 11.62
C ASP A 137 -35.08 -13.41 12.60
N ILE A 138 -34.85 -13.22 13.91
CA ILE A 138 -35.29 -14.19 14.93
C ILE A 138 -36.82 -14.22 14.99
N GLU A 139 -37.47 -13.05 15.00
CA GLU A 139 -38.93 -12.95 15.02
C GLU A 139 -39.57 -13.60 13.78
N GLU A 140 -39.02 -13.37 12.60
CA GLU A 140 -39.51 -13.99 11.36
C GLU A 140 -39.39 -15.52 11.41
N VAL A 141 -38.25 -16.05 11.85
CA VAL A 141 -38.03 -17.50 11.97
C VAL A 141 -38.95 -18.11 13.04
N GLU A 142 -39.17 -17.43 14.17
CA GLU A 142 -40.10 -17.89 15.20
C GLU A 142 -41.55 -17.90 14.71
N GLN A 143 -41.97 -16.88 13.97
CA GLN A 143 -43.30 -16.83 13.34
C GLN A 143 -43.49 -17.99 12.34
N HIS A 144 -42.46 -18.28 11.52
CA HIS A 144 -42.48 -19.42 10.61
C HIS A 144 -42.58 -20.76 11.36
N LEU A 145 -41.86 -20.91 12.46
CA LEU A 145 -41.90 -22.10 13.29
C LEU A 145 -43.28 -22.28 13.95
N LEU A 146 -43.86 -21.19 14.47
CA LEU A 146 -45.22 -21.19 15.02
C LEU A 146 -46.26 -21.53 13.96
N ARG A 147 -46.09 -21.05 12.72
CA ARG A 147 -46.99 -21.35 11.59
C ARG A 147 -46.92 -22.82 11.15
N ILE A 148 -45.74 -23.45 11.20
CA ILE A 148 -45.61 -24.89 10.93
C ILE A 148 -46.17 -25.70 12.10
N LYS A 149 -45.90 -25.27 13.34
CA LYS A 149 -46.39 -25.93 14.55
C LYS A 149 -47.91 -25.83 14.71
N SER A 150 -48.52 -24.73 14.27
CA SER A 150 -49.98 -24.55 14.29
C SER A 150 -50.70 -25.50 13.32
N LYS A 151 -50.11 -25.80 12.15
CA LYS A 151 -50.59 -26.85 11.23
C LYS A 151 -50.60 -28.26 11.86
N CYS A 152 -49.86 -28.45 12.96
CA CYS A 152 -49.76 -29.72 13.67
C CYS A 152 -50.70 -29.80 14.89
N ARG A 153 -51.45 -28.72 15.18
CA ARG A 153 -52.34 -28.65 16.36
C ARG A 153 -53.53 -29.60 16.23
N ASP A 154 -53.84 -30.06 15.02
CA ASP A 154 -54.91 -31.01 14.70
C ASP A 154 -54.53 -32.49 14.94
N GLY A 155 -53.38 -32.77 15.57
CA GLY A 155 -52.93 -34.13 15.91
C GLY A 155 -52.39 -34.97 14.74
N ARG A 156 -52.35 -34.41 13.52
CA ARG A 156 -51.78 -35.08 12.35
C ARG A 156 -50.25 -35.09 12.39
N PRO A 157 -49.58 -36.21 12.03
CA PRO A 157 -48.12 -36.25 11.97
C PRO A 157 -47.59 -35.31 10.89
N LEU A 158 -46.48 -34.61 11.17
CA LEU A 158 -45.81 -33.75 10.20
C LEU A 158 -45.40 -34.54 8.96
N SER A 159 -45.57 -33.90 7.79
CA SER A 159 -44.95 -34.38 6.55
C SER A 159 -43.43 -34.47 6.71
N SER A 160 -42.81 -35.48 6.09
CA SER A 160 -41.35 -35.66 6.12
C SER A 160 -40.59 -34.43 5.60
N ARG A 161 -41.19 -33.66 4.69
CA ARG A 161 -40.67 -32.38 4.20
C ARG A 161 -40.75 -31.29 5.26
N ASP A 162 -41.88 -31.17 5.94
CA ASP A 162 -42.09 -30.16 7.00
C ASP A 162 -41.23 -30.45 8.24
N ARG A 163 -40.93 -31.73 8.51
CA ARG A 163 -40.02 -32.12 9.58
C ARG A 163 -38.58 -31.70 9.31
N ARG A 164 -38.12 -31.79 8.05
CA ARG A 164 -36.79 -31.30 7.63
C ARG A 164 -36.71 -29.78 7.66
N THR A 165 -37.74 -29.07 7.20
CA THR A 165 -37.75 -27.59 7.26
C THR A 165 -37.77 -27.09 8.69
N LEU A 166 -38.49 -27.75 9.60
CA LEU A 166 -38.49 -27.43 11.03
C LEU A 166 -37.08 -27.59 11.63
N GLN A 167 -36.38 -28.70 11.34
CA GLN A 167 -35.00 -28.91 11.79
C GLN A 167 -34.05 -27.81 11.27
N GLN A 168 -34.16 -27.43 9.99
CA GLN A 168 -33.36 -26.35 9.41
C GLN A 168 -33.64 -24.98 10.04
N LEU A 169 -34.92 -24.67 10.30
CA LEU A 169 -35.34 -23.44 10.96
C LEU A 169 -34.83 -23.38 12.41
N GLU A 170 -34.89 -24.50 13.13
CA GLU A 170 -34.38 -24.59 14.51
C GLU A 170 -32.85 -24.45 14.58
N GLU A 171 -32.12 -25.04 13.64
CA GLU A 171 -30.68 -24.84 13.49
C GLU A 171 -30.34 -23.38 13.18
N ARG A 172 -31.05 -22.75 12.24
CA ARG A 172 -30.88 -21.34 11.90
C ARG A 172 -31.14 -20.45 13.13
N LEU A 173 -32.22 -20.71 13.87
CA LEU A 173 -32.54 -19.99 15.11
C LEU A 173 -31.44 -20.13 16.17
N ARG A 174 -30.86 -21.33 16.34
CA ARG A 174 -29.71 -21.54 17.24
C ARG A 174 -28.50 -20.72 16.81
N THR A 175 -28.24 -20.59 15.51
CA THR A 175 -27.13 -19.76 15.01
C THR A 175 -27.38 -18.27 15.22
N LEU A 176 -28.61 -17.79 14.98
CA LEU A 176 -29.01 -16.39 15.19
C LEU A 176 -28.94 -16.00 16.68
N ARG A 177 -29.43 -16.86 17.60
CA ARG A 177 -29.28 -16.65 19.06
C ARG A 177 -27.83 -16.68 19.56
N ARG A 178 -26.94 -17.44 18.90
CA ARG A 178 -25.49 -17.38 19.22
C ARG A 178 -24.90 -16.05 18.80
N ARG A 179 -25.25 -15.56 17.60
CA ARG A 179 -24.82 -14.24 17.11
C ARG A 179 -25.36 -13.12 18.00
N GLU A 180 -26.62 -13.18 18.41
CA GLU A 180 -27.24 -12.20 19.30
C GLU A 180 -26.48 -12.06 20.63
N ARG A 181 -26.16 -13.18 21.30
CA ARG A 181 -25.38 -13.14 22.54
C ARG A 181 -23.98 -12.55 22.36
N HIS A 182 -23.34 -12.80 21.22
CA HIS A 182 -22.07 -12.17 20.90
C HIS A 182 -22.24 -10.67 20.66
N LEU A 183 -23.25 -10.25 19.89
CA LEU A 183 -23.56 -8.84 19.64
C LEU A 183 -23.91 -8.11 20.95
N GLU A 184 -24.69 -8.72 21.84
CA GLU A 184 -25.04 -8.17 23.15
C GLU A 184 -23.80 -7.99 24.05
N SER A 185 -22.87 -8.96 24.04
CA SER A 185 -21.60 -8.86 24.77
C SER A 185 -20.70 -7.73 24.25
N ILE A 186 -20.75 -7.47 22.93
CA ILE A 186 -20.02 -6.39 22.29
C ILE A 186 -20.71 -5.06 22.61
N GLU A 187 -22.04 -4.98 22.49
CA GLU A 187 -22.85 -3.79 22.75
C GLU A 187 -22.73 -3.30 24.19
N LYS A 188 -22.73 -4.19 25.19
CA LYS A 188 -22.57 -3.84 26.61
C LYS A 188 -21.17 -3.35 26.97
N SER A 189 -20.17 -3.54 26.10
CA SER A 189 -18.82 -3.08 26.38
C SER A 189 -18.75 -1.56 26.37
N TRP A 190 -18.19 -0.91 27.40
CA TRP A 190 -18.01 0.55 27.42
C TRP A 190 -17.28 1.11 26.19
N TRP A 191 -16.50 0.25 25.52
CA TRP A 191 -15.79 0.54 24.27
C TRP A 191 -16.71 0.86 23.08
N THR A 192 -17.91 0.31 23.00
CA THR A 192 -18.85 0.60 21.89
C THR A 192 -19.48 1.98 22.04
N LYS A 193 -19.90 2.35 23.25
CA LYS A 193 -20.41 3.70 23.56
C LYS A 193 -19.35 4.78 23.26
N PHE A 194 -18.10 4.53 23.64
CA PHE A 194 -16.99 5.41 23.29
C PHE A 194 -16.73 5.44 21.76
N CYS A 195 -16.79 4.29 21.08
CA CYS A 195 -16.65 4.24 19.62
C CYS A 195 -17.79 4.95 18.87
N GLU A 196 -18.99 4.94 19.42
CA GLU A 196 -20.18 5.63 18.90
C GLU A 196 -20.08 7.15 19.10
N ALA A 197 -19.59 7.60 20.26
CA ALA A 197 -19.26 9.01 20.50
C ALA A 197 -18.15 9.54 19.57
N ILE A 198 -17.21 8.69 19.14
CA ILE A 198 -16.15 9.02 18.18
C ILE A 198 -16.65 9.04 16.72
N ARG A 199 -17.87 8.54 16.43
CA ARG A 199 -18.42 8.48 15.07
C ARG A 199 -18.47 9.84 14.35
N PRO A 200 -19.00 10.94 14.93
CA PRO A 200 -18.96 12.25 14.27
C PRO A 200 -17.52 12.68 13.96
N LEU A 201 -16.58 12.42 14.88
CA LEU A 201 -15.15 12.73 14.67
C LEU A 201 -14.55 11.91 13.51
N LYS A 202 -14.91 10.63 13.35
CA LYS A 202 -14.51 9.81 12.18
C LYS A 202 -15.02 10.38 10.86
N ILE A 203 -16.26 10.89 10.82
CA ILE A 203 -16.83 11.52 9.63
C ILE A 203 -16.07 12.81 9.30
N VAL A 204 -15.79 13.66 10.31
CA VAL A 204 -14.98 14.87 10.14
C VAL A 204 -13.59 14.54 9.57
N TRP A 205 -12.91 13.54 10.12
CA TRP A 205 -11.63 13.06 9.58
C TRP A 205 -11.75 12.53 8.16
N GLY A 206 -12.84 11.82 7.84
CA GLY A 206 -13.13 11.36 6.49
C GLY A 206 -13.24 12.51 5.49
N VAL A 207 -14.03 13.55 5.82
CA VAL A 207 -14.17 14.76 4.98
C VAL A 207 -12.84 15.48 4.83
N PHE A 208 -12.08 15.64 5.93
CA PHE A 208 -10.74 16.22 5.90
C PHE A 208 -9.82 15.48 4.92
N PHE A 209 -9.79 14.16 4.96
CA PHE A 209 -8.97 13.36 4.05
C PHE A 209 -9.41 13.45 2.58
N ILE A 210 -10.70 13.70 2.29
CA ILE A 210 -11.17 13.98 0.93
C ILE A 210 -10.61 15.33 0.44
N ILE A 211 -10.67 16.36 1.28
CA ILE A 211 -10.13 17.69 0.93
C ILE A 211 -8.62 17.60 0.65
N VAL A 212 -7.89 16.88 1.50
CA VAL A 212 -6.44 16.64 1.29
C VAL A 212 -6.19 15.86 -0.02
N ALA A 213 -6.97 14.81 -0.29
CA ALA A 213 -6.83 14.05 -1.55
C ALA A 213 -7.08 14.92 -2.78
N LEU A 214 -8.09 15.79 -2.73
CA LEU A 214 -8.38 16.75 -3.81
C LEU A 214 -7.25 17.77 -3.98
N LEU A 215 -6.72 18.31 -2.87
CA LEU A 215 -5.56 19.22 -2.90
C LEU A 215 -4.37 18.56 -3.62
N PHE A 216 -4.01 17.33 -3.27
CA PHE A 216 -2.94 16.60 -3.95
C PHE A 216 -3.22 16.33 -5.42
N THR A 217 -4.45 15.94 -5.74
CA THR A 217 -4.86 15.67 -7.13
C THR A 217 -4.73 16.92 -7.99
N VAL A 218 -5.24 18.05 -7.52
CA VAL A 218 -5.12 19.35 -8.22
C VAL A 218 -3.66 19.79 -8.30
N SER A 219 -2.89 19.65 -7.22
CA SER A 219 -1.46 20.02 -7.19
C SER A 219 -0.63 19.22 -8.20
N LEU A 220 -0.81 17.89 -8.23
CA LEU A 220 -0.14 17.01 -9.18
C LEU A 220 -0.61 17.28 -10.61
N PHE A 221 -1.91 17.50 -10.82
CA PHE A 221 -2.45 17.80 -12.13
C PHE A 221 -1.87 19.11 -12.68
N LEU A 222 -1.87 20.19 -11.90
CA LEU A 222 -1.29 21.48 -12.29
C LEU A 222 0.22 21.37 -12.56
N SER A 223 0.95 20.62 -11.73
CA SER A 223 2.39 20.42 -11.92
C SER A 223 2.71 19.67 -13.21
N ASN A 224 1.91 18.65 -13.54
CA ASN A 224 2.08 17.89 -14.79
C ASN A 224 1.59 18.68 -16.01
N LEU A 225 0.54 19.49 -15.88
CA LEU A 225 0.07 20.40 -16.92
C LEU A 225 1.13 21.45 -17.26
N ASP A 226 1.77 22.04 -16.25
CA ASP A 226 2.86 23.02 -16.44
C ASP A 226 4.04 22.39 -17.17
N LYS A 227 4.42 21.16 -16.79
CA LYS A 227 5.45 20.38 -17.50
C LYS A 227 5.09 20.09 -18.95
N ALA A 228 3.82 19.77 -19.22
CA ALA A 228 3.37 19.45 -20.58
C ALA A 228 3.32 20.69 -21.49
N LEU A 229 2.96 21.85 -20.95
CA LEU A 229 2.78 23.08 -21.74
C LEU A 229 4.06 23.88 -21.93
N HIS A 230 4.95 23.90 -20.93
CA HIS A 230 6.08 24.84 -20.89
C HIS A 230 7.46 24.19 -20.89
N SER A 231 7.54 22.87 -21.00
CA SER A 231 8.85 22.23 -21.02
C SER A 231 9.49 22.20 -22.40
N ALA A 232 10.83 22.22 -22.43
CA ALA A 232 11.67 22.24 -23.63
C ALA A 232 11.68 20.92 -24.44
N GLY A 233 10.64 20.08 -24.29
CA GLY A 233 10.43 18.86 -25.06
C GLY A 233 11.02 17.58 -24.43
N PHE A 234 10.97 16.49 -25.19
CA PHE A 234 11.43 15.16 -24.78
C PHE A 234 12.96 15.08 -24.58
N ASP A 235 13.73 15.82 -25.39
CA ASP A 235 15.20 15.76 -25.38
C ASP A 235 15.82 16.43 -24.14
N SER A 236 15.09 17.31 -23.46
CA SER A 236 15.53 18.01 -22.25
C SER A 236 14.97 17.42 -20.96
N GLY A 237 14.37 16.22 -20.98
CA GLY A 237 13.90 15.53 -19.78
C GLY A 237 12.79 16.26 -19.01
N PHE A 238 11.98 17.06 -19.71
CA PHE A 238 10.91 17.87 -19.13
C PHE A 238 11.35 18.92 -18.07
N ILE A 239 12.57 19.46 -18.16
CA ILE A 239 13.03 20.51 -17.23
C ILE A 239 12.25 21.82 -17.50
N ILE A 240 11.76 22.45 -16.43
CA ILE A 240 11.05 23.75 -16.47
C ILE A 240 12.02 24.82 -15.97
N LEU A 241 12.36 25.79 -16.83
CA LEU A 241 13.26 26.90 -16.48
C LEU A 241 12.54 28.08 -15.80
N GLY A 242 11.20 28.05 -15.70
CA GLY A 242 10.40 29.06 -15.00
C GLY A 242 8.97 28.57 -14.76
N THR A 243 8.51 28.59 -13.50
CA THR A 243 7.16 28.16 -13.11
C THR A 243 6.17 29.30 -13.30
N ASN A 244 5.30 29.23 -14.31
CA ASN A 244 4.21 30.21 -14.49
C ASN A 244 2.89 29.73 -13.87
N LEU A 245 2.61 28.41 -13.84
CA LEU A 245 1.46 27.87 -13.13
C LEU A 245 1.80 27.58 -11.66
N THR A 246 1.12 28.29 -10.79
CA THR A 246 1.28 28.17 -9.34
C THR A 246 0.67 26.86 -8.82
N ASN A 247 1.50 25.89 -8.41
CA ASN A 247 1.05 24.75 -7.61
C ASN A 247 0.79 25.22 -6.16
N PRO A 248 -0.42 24.99 -5.59
CA PRO A 248 -0.74 25.42 -4.23
C PRO A 248 0.21 24.86 -3.17
N LEU A 249 0.69 23.62 -3.33
CA LEU A 249 1.68 23.03 -2.41
C LEU A 249 3.05 23.70 -2.55
N ASN A 250 3.49 24.01 -3.77
CA ASN A 250 4.78 24.68 -3.99
C ASN A 250 4.80 26.10 -3.38
N MET A 251 3.67 26.79 -3.29
CA MET A 251 3.58 28.06 -2.55
C MET A 251 3.49 27.90 -1.04
N LEU A 252 2.76 26.88 -0.58
CA LEU A 252 2.51 26.66 0.84
C LEU A 252 3.80 26.30 1.60
N LEU A 253 4.58 25.36 1.08
CA LEU A 253 5.77 24.84 1.79
C LEU A 253 6.83 25.92 2.12
N PRO A 254 7.24 26.81 1.20
CA PRO A 254 8.19 27.89 1.49
C PRO A 254 7.66 28.92 2.49
N VAL A 255 6.34 29.14 2.54
CA VAL A 255 5.73 30.05 3.54
C VAL A 255 5.80 29.43 4.93
N LEU A 256 5.48 28.14 5.08
CA LEU A 256 5.61 27.43 6.35
C LEU A 256 7.06 27.38 6.84
N GLN A 257 8.02 27.34 5.92
CA GLN A 257 9.44 27.33 6.25
C GLN A 257 9.90 28.57 7.04
N ARG A 258 9.18 29.69 6.96
CA ARG A 258 9.49 30.88 7.78
C ARG A 258 9.34 30.61 9.28
N VAL A 259 8.52 29.62 9.66
CA VAL A 259 8.25 29.25 11.06
C VAL A 259 8.77 27.83 11.28
N PHE A 260 10.05 27.72 11.63
CA PHE A 260 10.68 26.44 11.95
C PHE A 260 10.00 25.80 13.18
N PRO A 261 9.68 24.48 13.20
CA PRO A 261 9.92 23.43 12.19
C PRO A 261 8.64 22.97 11.45
N LEU A 262 7.71 23.88 11.14
CA LEU A 262 6.38 23.51 10.62
C LEU A 262 6.42 22.81 9.25
N ASP A 263 7.42 23.11 8.42
CA ASP A 263 7.63 22.48 7.12
C ASP A 263 7.97 20.98 7.23
N TYR A 264 8.83 20.59 8.18
CA TYR A 264 9.13 19.19 8.45
C TYR A 264 7.92 18.42 8.99
N ILE A 265 7.11 19.06 9.85
CA ILE A 265 5.87 18.48 10.37
C ILE A 265 4.89 18.25 9.21
N LEU A 266 4.76 19.21 8.29
CA LEU A 266 3.89 19.09 7.13
C LEU A 266 4.37 17.95 6.21
N ILE A 267 5.65 17.89 5.83
CA ILE A 267 6.17 16.82 4.97
C ILE A 267 6.01 15.46 5.63
N THR A 268 6.30 15.35 6.92
CA THR A 268 6.10 14.10 7.67
C THR A 268 4.63 13.69 7.66
N THR A 269 3.71 14.65 7.84
CA THR A 269 2.27 14.40 7.77
C THR A 269 1.84 13.94 6.37
N ILE A 270 2.40 14.53 5.32
CA ILE A 270 2.15 14.13 3.92
C ILE A 270 2.63 12.70 3.68
N VAL A 271 3.87 12.37 4.05
CA VAL A 271 4.44 11.03 3.90
C VAL A 271 3.63 10.00 4.69
N MET A 272 3.26 10.31 5.93
CA MET A 272 2.40 9.46 6.74
C MET A 272 1.02 9.25 6.11
N TYR A 273 0.41 10.31 5.56
CA TYR A 273 -0.85 10.22 4.82
C TYR A 273 -0.74 9.26 3.62
N PHE A 274 0.33 9.36 2.83
CA PHE A 274 0.59 8.45 1.70
C PHE A 274 0.76 7.00 2.17
N ILE A 275 1.45 6.76 3.29
CA ILE A 275 1.59 5.42 3.87
C ILE A 275 0.24 4.87 4.34
N PHE A 276 -0.55 5.66 5.08
CA PHE A 276 -1.84 5.22 5.61
C PHE A 276 -2.87 4.93 4.51
N THR A 277 -2.95 5.81 3.50
CA THR A 277 -3.83 5.60 2.35
C THR A 277 -3.41 4.35 1.56
N SER A 278 -2.12 4.17 1.29
CA SER A 278 -1.61 2.96 0.62
C SER A 278 -1.92 1.69 1.43
N MET A 279 -1.72 1.70 2.74
CA MET A 279 -2.04 0.57 3.60
C MET A 279 -3.55 0.25 3.58
N ALA A 280 -4.41 1.26 3.59
CA ALA A 280 -5.86 1.07 3.45
C ALA A 280 -6.22 0.51 2.06
N GLY A 281 -5.55 0.97 1.00
CA GLY A 281 -5.72 0.46 -0.36
C GLY A 281 -5.37 -1.03 -0.47
N ILE A 282 -4.17 -1.42 -0.02
CA ILE A 282 -3.70 -2.82 -0.05
C ILE A 282 -4.59 -3.71 0.83
N ARG A 283 -5.05 -3.23 1.99
CA ARG A 283 -5.96 -3.99 2.86
C ARG A 283 -7.30 -4.28 2.19
N ASN A 284 -7.87 -3.31 1.48
CA ASN A 284 -9.19 -3.45 0.87
C ASN A 284 -9.14 -4.23 -0.45
N MET A 285 -8.12 -3.99 -1.29
CA MET A 285 -7.97 -4.62 -2.60
C MET A 285 -7.28 -6.00 -2.53
N GLY A 286 -6.39 -6.20 -1.55
CA GLY A 286 -5.45 -7.32 -1.50
C GLY A 286 -4.18 -7.04 -2.32
N ILE A 287 -3.20 -7.95 -2.26
CA ILE A 287 -1.98 -7.87 -3.06
C ILE A 287 -2.24 -8.56 -4.39
N TRP A 288 -2.15 -7.80 -5.48
CA TRP A 288 -2.31 -8.28 -6.86
C TRP A 288 -0.96 -8.43 -7.54
N PHE A 289 -0.84 -9.47 -8.37
CA PHE A 289 0.27 -9.66 -9.29
C PHE A 289 -0.30 -9.85 -10.70
N PHE A 290 -0.08 -8.84 -11.56
CA PHE A 290 -0.69 -8.67 -12.88
C PHE A 290 -2.22 -8.75 -12.88
N TRP A 291 -2.78 -9.95 -12.93
CA TRP A 291 -4.24 -10.20 -13.01
C TRP A 291 -4.75 -11.17 -11.94
N THR A 292 -3.87 -11.68 -11.07
CA THR A 292 -4.23 -12.64 -10.04
C THR A 292 -4.04 -12.05 -8.65
N ARG A 293 -5.00 -12.30 -7.76
CA ARG A 293 -4.91 -11.86 -6.36
C ARG A 293 -4.09 -12.89 -5.58
N LEU A 294 -2.82 -12.58 -5.34
CA LEU A 294 -1.86 -13.46 -4.66
C LEU A 294 -2.20 -13.60 -3.18
N TYR A 295 -2.40 -12.48 -2.47
CA TYR A 295 -2.70 -12.50 -1.03
C TYR A 295 -3.88 -11.62 -0.66
N LYS A 296 -4.77 -12.14 0.21
CA LYS A 296 -5.84 -11.37 0.85
C LYS A 296 -5.45 -11.02 2.28
N ILE A 297 -5.23 -9.74 2.55
CA ILE A 297 -4.87 -9.26 3.89
C ILE A 297 -6.12 -9.26 4.78
N ARG A 298 -6.05 -9.98 5.92
CA ARG A 298 -7.10 -10.00 6.95
C ARG A 298 -6.48 -9.79 8.33
N ARG A 299 -7.13 -8.99 9.17
CA ARG A 299 -6.66 -8.75 10.55
C ARG A 299 -6.55 -10.08 11.31
N GLY A 300 -5.38 -10.33 11.90
CA GLY A 300 -5.10 -11.50 12.74
C GLY A 300 -4.98 -12.85 12.01
N LYS A 301 -5.08 -12.89 10.67
CA LYS A 301 -5.01 -14.12 9.87
C LYS A 301 -4.15 -13.97 8.61
N THR A 302 -3.22 -13.01 8.60
CA THR A 302 -2.26 -12.84 7.50
C THR A 302 -1.07 -13.77 7.64
N ARG A 303 -0.72 -14.47 6.57
CA ARG A 303 0.56 -15.20 6.49
C ARG A 303 1.74 -14.21 6.58
N PRO A 304 2.87 -14.59 7.21
CA PRO A 304 4.03 -13.72 7.36
C PRO A 304 4.59 -13.24 6.02
N GLN A 305 4.58 -14.09 4.98
CA GLN A 305 4.97 -13.73 3.62
C GLN A 305 4.18 -12.55 3.04
N ALA A 306 2.85 -12.55 3.25
CA ALA A 306 1.98 -11.47 2.78
C ALA A 306 2.32 -10.14 3.47
N LEU A 307 2.78 -10.19 4.72
CA LEU A 307 3.25 -9.02 5.46
C LEU A 307 4.58 -8.49 4.90
N LEU A 308 5.48 -9.38 4.48
CA LEU A 308 6.74 -9.01 3.81
C LEU A 308 6.46 -8.30 2.48
N PHE A 309 5.57 -8.85 1.64
CA PHE A 309 5.16 -8.19 0.39
C PHE A 309 4.48 -6.85 0.64
N LEU A 310 3.62 -6.74 1.67
CA LEU A 310 3.05 -5.46 2.09
C LEU A 310 4.16 -4.45 2.43
N CYS A 311 5.17 -4.86 3.21
CA CYS A 311 6.29 -4.02 3.59
C CYS A 311 7.12 -3.60 2.37
N MET A 312 7.41 -4.53 1.46
CA MET A 312 8.11 -4.26 0.20
C MET A 312 7.37 -3.20 -0.64
N ILE A 313 6.06 -3.37 -0.85
CA ILE A 313 5.23 -2.43 -1.61
C ILE A 313 5.22 -1.06 -0.93
N LEU A 314 5.05 -1.00 0.39
CA LEU A 314 5.08 0.26 1.13
C LEU A 314 6.45 0.96 1.03
N LEU A 315 7.56 0.22 1.09
CA LEU A 315 8.91 0.78 0.90
C LEU A 315 9.09 1.36 -0.51
N LEU A 316 8.60 0.67 -1.54
CA LEU A 316 8.65 1.16 -2.92
C LEU A 316 7.77 2.41 -3.13
N ILE A 317 6.60 2.47 -2.48
CA ILE A 317 5.74 3.66 -2.49
C ILE A 317 6.42 4.83 -1.78
N VAL A 318 7.09 4.60 -0.64
CA VAL A 318 7.87 5.64 0.05
C VAL A 318 9.02 6.13 -0.82
N LEU A 319 9.72 5.22 -1.51
CA LEU A 319 10.76 5.57 -2.48
C LEU A 319 10.19 6.49 -3.58
N HIS A 320 9.08 6.09 -4.21
CA HIS A 320 8.40 6.93 -5.19
C HIS A 320 7.96 8.27 -4.62
N THR A 321 7.39 8.29 -3.41
CA THR A 321 6.92 9.52 -2.76
C THR A 321 8.07 10.49 -2.55
N SER A 322 9.26 10.01 -2.19
CA SER A 322 10.44 10.87 -2.05
C SER A 322 10.78 11.58 -3.36
N TYR A 323 10.72 10.88 -4.51
CA TYR A 323 10.93 11.46 -5.83
C TYR A 323 9.78 12.39 -6.26
N MET A 324 8.53 12.01 -5.96
CA MET A 324 7.35 12.81 -6.26
C MET A 324 7.37 14.18 -5.56
N ILE A 325 7.93 14.28 -4.35
CA ILE A 325 8.07 15.55 -3.62
C ILE A 325 8.96 16.55 -4.40
N TYR A 326 10.03 16.09 -5.07
CA TYR A 326 10.83 16.94 -5.96
C TYR A 326 10.02 17.51 -7.12
N SER A 327 9.04 16.75 -7.62
CA SER A 327 8.13 17.23 -8.67
C SER A 327 7.02 18.14 -8.15
N LEU A 328 6.59 17.97 -6.89
CA LEU A 328 5.49 18.72 -6.30
C LEU A 328 5.93 20.12 -5.83
N ALA A 329 7.09 20.21 -5.20
CA ALA A 329 7.58 21.47 -4.63
C ALA A 329 9.08 21.62 -4.92
N PRO A 330 9.48 21.79 -6.20
CA PRO A 330 10.89 21.86 -6.58
C PRO A 330 11.63 23.00 -5.88
N GLN A 331 10.97 24.14 -5.65
CA GLN A 331 11.59 25.28 -4.98
C GLN A 331 11.96 24.96 -3.52
N TYR A 332 11.06 24.29 -2.81
CA TYR A 332 11.31 23.88 -1.43
C TYR A 332 12.45 22.87 -1.34
N VAL A 333 12.44 21.85 -2.20
CA VAL A 333 13.41 20.76 -2.10
C VAL A 333 14.80 21.15 -2.62
N MET A 334 14.88 21.94 -3.70
CA MET A 334 16.16 22.33 -4.28
C MET A 334 16.83 23.48 -3.54
N TYR A 335 16.06 24.49 -3.12
CA TYR A 335 16.62 25.73 -2.56
C TYR A 335 16.40 25.88 -1.06
N GLY A 336 15.44 25.18 -0.47
CA GLY A 336 15.18 25.25 0.97
C GLY A 336 15.05 26.69 1.46
N SER A 337 15.81 27.05 2.51
CA SER A 337 15.76 28.39 3.12
C SER A 337 16.70 29.38 2.45
N GLN A 338 17.41 28.98 1.41
CA GLN A 338 18.44 29.80 0.79
C GLN A 338 17.77 30.99 0.09
N LYS A 339 18.15 32.20 0.50
CA LYS A 339 17.77 33.44 -0.17
C LYS A 339 18.96 33.88 -1.01
N TYR A 340 18.74 34.09 -2.31
CA TYR A 340 19.75 34.74 -3.13
C TYR A 340 19.87 36.20 -2.72
N LEU A 341 21.10 36.66 -2.48
CA LEU A 341 21.40 38.08 -2.50
C LEU A 341 21.35 38.49 -3.97
N VAL A 342 20.36 39.30 -4.34
CA VAL A 342 20.38 39.99 -5.63
C VAL A 342 21.52 41.00 -5.54
N GLN A 343 22.57 40.79 -6.33
CA GLN A 343 23.68 41.72 -6.44
C GLN A 343 23.48 42.63 -7.65
#